data_AF-A0A940JSB9-F1
#
_entry.id   AF-A0A940JSB9-F1
#
_cell.length_a   1.000
_cell.length_b   1.000
_cell.length_c   1.000
_cell.angle_alpha   90.00
_cell.angle_beta   90.00
_cell.angle_gamma   90.00
#
_symmetry.space_group_name_H-M   'P 1'
#
loop_
_entity.id
_entity.type
_entity.pdbx_description
1 polymer ?
#
loop_
_entity_poly.entity_id
_entity_poly.type
_entity_poly.pdbx_seq_one_letter_code
_entity_poly.pdbx_strand_id
1 'polypeptide(L)'
;MTGRRPIPVNVDLSTTQDPHHGERGIPAYARDFALAFDRVADLSAVEPLWVVDDAYPVPAALAPLAEAGRLVPLSEVAAHRPPLFTHLMSPMYGPGGRLDTKRWLDAHPVPVAMTVYDLVPYLMPDDYLGETSARARFHASLEWVKHADLL
;
A
#
# COMPACT_ATOMS: atom_id res chain seq x y z
N MET A 1 21.53 -25.08 14.49
CA MET A 1 20.74 -23.86 14.20
C MET A 1 19.60 -24.23 13.29
N THR A 2 18.39 -24.37 13.82
CA THR A 2 17.18 -24.54 13.00
C THR A 2 16.96 -23.22 12.26
N GLY A 3 17.25 -23.19 10.96
CA GLY A 3 17.11 -21.99 10.13
C GLY A 3 15.64 -21.57 10.09
N ARG A 4 15.28 -20.56 10.87
CA ARG A 4 13.94 -20.01 10.87
C ARG A 4 13.74 -19.32 9.53
N ARG A 5 12.74 -19.76 8.76
CA ARG A 5 12.39 -19.09 7.51
C ARG A 5 11.92 -17.66 7.81
N PRO A 6 12.28 -16.67 6.97
CA PRO A 6 11.75 -15.32 7.08
C PRO A 6 10.21 -15.31 7.01
N ILE A 7 9.61 -14.39 7.77
CA ILE A 7 8.16 -14.19 7.86
C ILE A 7 7.71 -13.37 6.65
N PRO A 8 6.80 -13.88 5.80
CA PRO A 8 6.26 -13.12 4.67
C PRO A 8 5.36 -12.00 5.17
N VAL A 9 5.54 -10.79 4.63
CA VAL A 9 4.63 -9.66 4.82
C VAL A 9 4.35 -9.03 3.47
N ASN A 10 3.09 -8.71 3.18
CA ASN A 10 2.77 -7.95 1.98
C ASN A 10 2.82 -6.48 2.33
N VAL A 11 3.44 -5.65 1.50
CA VAL A 11 3.41 -4.20 1.66
C VAL A 11 2.90 -3.57 0.37
N ASP A 12 1.71 -2.97 0.44
CA ASP A 12 1.10 -2.30 -0.69
C ASP A 12 1.81 -0.97 -0.99
N LEU A 13 2.41 -0.91 -2.16
CA LEU A 13 3.02 0.28 -2.76
C LEU A 13 2.15 0.88 -3.87
N SER A 14 0.89 0.48 -4.02
CA SER A 14 0.00 1.04 -5.05
C SER A 14 -0.21 2.56 -4.87
N THR A 15 -0.09 3.06 -3.65
CA THR A 15 -0.01 4.50 -3.35
C THR A 15 1.05 5.25 -4.16
N THR A 16 2.15 4.58 -4.56
CA THR A 16 3.21 5.19 -5.40
C THR A 16 2.79 5.34 -6.87
N GLN A 17 1.75 4.62 -7.30
CA GLN A 17 1.21 4.60 -8.66
C GLN A 17 0.16 5.69 -8.91
N ASP A 18 0.00 6.65 -7.99
CA ASP A 18 -0.87 7.80 -8.17
C ASP A 18 -0.32 8.70 -9.32
N PRO A 19 -1.10 8.90 -10.41
CA PRO A 19 -0.62 9.61 -11.60
C PRO A 19 -0.45 11.13 -11.38
N HIS A 20 -1.02 11.69 -10.32
CA HIS A 20 -1.01 13.12 -10.05
C HIS A 20 0.02 13.51 -8.99
N HIS A 21 0.36 12.59 -8.08
CA HIS A 21 1.12 12.90 -6.87
C HIS A 21 2.29 11.95 -6.58
N GLY A 22 2.60 11.01 -7.47
CA GLY A 22 3.62 9.96 -7.25
C GLY A 22 5.00 10.45 -6.77
N GLU A 23 5.38 11.70 -7.08
CA GLU A 23 6.71 12.24 -6.77
C GLU A 23 6.83 12.96 -5.42
N ARG A 24 5.73 13.24 -4.71
CA ARG A 24 5.73 14.02 -3.45
C ARG A 24 4.83 13.43 -2.37
N GLY A 25 4.95 13.94 -1.15
CA GLY A 25 4.06 13.60 -0.04
C GLY A 25 4.04 12.11 0.29
N ILE A 26 2.85 11.55 0.48
CA ILE A 26 2.64 10.17 0.89
C ILE A 26 3.16 9.14 -0.14
N PRO A 27 2.93 9.30 -1.47
CA PRO A 27 3.59 8.47 -2.48
C PRO A 27 5.12 8.46 -2.39
N ALA A 28 5.75 9.63 -2.25
CA ALA A 28 7.21 9.72 -2.10
C ALA A 28 7.70 9.03 -0.83
N TYR A 29 7.00 9.24 0.30
CA TYR A 29 7.31 8.55 1.55
C TYR A 29 7.22 7.02 1.40
N ALA A 30 6.15 6.50 0.77
CA ALA A 30 5.97 5.06 0.60
C ALA A 30 7.09 4.42 -0.25
N ARG A 31 7.49 5.10 -1.32
CA ARG A 31 8.66 4.72 -2.12
C ARG A 31 9.94 4.72 -1.28
N ASP A 32 10.23 5.83 -0.60
CA ASP A 32 11.47 6.01 0.14
C ASP A 32 11.57 5.02 1.30
N PHE A 33 10.44 4.71 1.95
CA PHE A 33 10.31 3.64 2.93
C PHE A 33 10.71 2.29 2.34
N ALA A 34 10.12 1.90 1.20
CA ALA A 34 10.40 0.61 0.58
C ALA A 34 11.89 0.48 0.17
N LEU A 35 12.44 1.50 -0.47
CA LEU A 35 13.85 1.53 -0.88
C LEU A 35 14.81 1.58 0.32
N ALA A 36 14.46 2.29 1.39
CA ALA A 36 15.25 2.30 2.61
C ALA A 36 15.23 0.91 3.27
N PHE A 37 14.05 0.31 3.41
CA PHE A 37 13.88 -1.03 3.98
C PHE A 37 14.72 -2.06 3.21
N ASP A 38 14.64 -2.03 1.88
CA ASP A 38 15.39 -2.94 1.01
C ASP A 38 16.91 -2.86 1.22
N ARG A 39 17.43 -1.65 1.52
CA ARG A 39 18.86 -1.41 1.74
C ARG A 39 19.35 -1.79 3.13
N VAL A 40 18.51 -1.68 4.17
CA VAL A 40 18.98 -1.72 5.57
C VAL A 40 18.41 -2.88 6.38
N ALA A 41 17.31 -3.48 5.95
CA ALA A 41 16.64 -4.50 6.74
C ALA A 41 17.44 -5.82 6.74
N ASP A 42 17.55 -6.44 7.90
CA ASP A 42 17.95 -7.84 7.98
C ASP A 42 16.76 -8.72 7.56
N LEU A 43 16.80 -9.10 6.29
CA LEU A 43 15.76 -9.90 5.65
C LEU A 43 15.78 -11.38 6.09
N SER A 44 16.68 -11.76 7.00
CA SER A 44 16.66 -13.10 7.60
C SER A 44 15.44 -13.31 8.51
N ALA A 45 14.84 -12.23 9.02
CA ALA A 45 13.64 -12.28 9.87
C ALA A 45 12.33 -12.02 9.11
N VAL A 46 12.34 -11.11 8.14
CA VAL A 46 11.15 -10.65 7.41
C VAL A 46 11.42 -10.66 5.91
N GLU A 47 10.46 -11.19 5.15
CA GLU A 47 10.44 -11.18 3.69
C GLU A 47 9.30 -10.28 3.22
N PRO A 48 9.57 -9.02 2.85
CA PRO A 48 8.56 -8.15 2.27
C PRO A 48 8.28 -8.52 0.81
N LEU A 49 7.00 -8.66 0.47
CA LEU A 49 6.51 -8.65 -0.90
C LEU A 49 5.98 -7.25 -1.18
N TRP A 50 6.66 -6.52 -2.07
CA TRP A 50 6.28 -5.16 -2.43
C TRP A 50 5.19 -5.20 -3.49
N VAL A 51 3.94 -5.02 -3.07
CA VAL A 51 2.76 -5.21 -3.92
C VAL A 51 2.44 -3.94 -4.71
N VAL A 52 2.22 -4.06 -6.01
CA VAL A 52 1.77 -2.98 -6.90
C VAL A 52 0.47 -3.40 -7.59
N ASP A 53 -0.35 -2.43 -7.97
CA ASP A 53 -1.58 -2.66 -8.72
C ASP A 53 -1.27 -2.85 -10.21
N ASP A 54 -1.70 -3.98 -10.78
CA ASP A 54 -1.53 -4.37 -12.17
C ASP A 54 -2.16 -3.38 -13.16
N ALA A 55 -3.20 -2.67 -12.74
CA ALA A 55 -3.94 -1.75 -13.61
C ALA A 55 -3.18 -0.44 -13.87
N TYR A 56 -2.07 -0.19 -13.16
CA TYR A 56 -1.35 1.07 -13.22
C TYR A 56 0.14 0.86 -13.50
N PRO A 57 0.80 1.80 -14.21
CA PRO A 57 2.22 1.67 -14.50
C PRO A 57 3.05 1.70 -13.22
N VAL A 58 4.11 0.90 -13.18
CA VAL A 58 5.11 0.95 -12.11
C VAL A 58 5.95 2.22 -12.29
N PRO A 59 6.07 3.09 -11.27
CA PRO A 59 6.90 4.29 -11.35
C PRO A 59 8.37 3.93 -11.57
N ALA A 60 9.06 4.67 -12.43
CA ALA A 60 10.49 4.49 -12.67
C ALA A 60 11.33 4.56 -11.38
N ALA A 61 10.85 5.30 -10.38
CA ALA A 61 11.49 5.42 -9.08
C ALA A 61 11.51 4.10 -8.26
N LEU A 62 10.73 3.09 -8.66
CA LEU A 62 10.77 1.73 -8.10
C LEU A 62 11.66 0.77 -8.91
N ALA A 63 12.39 1.24 -9.91
CA ALA A 63 13.28 0.41 -10.72
C ALA A 63 14.23 -0.48 -9.89
N PRO A 64 14.84 -0.02 -8.78
CA PRO A 64 15.70 -0.89 -7.97
C PRO A 64 14.97 -2.13 -7.41
N LEU A 65 13.70 -1.99 -7.00
CA LEU A 65 12.89 -3.11 -6.51
C LEU A 65 12.46 -4.03 -7.66
N ALA A 66 12.15 -3.45 -8.82
CA ALA A 66 11.78 -4.19 -10.02
C ALA A 66 12.95 -5.05 -10.53
N GLU A 67 14.14 -4.44 -10.65
CA GLU A 67 15.37 -5.11 -11.08
C GLU A 67 15.80 -6.22 -10.11
N ALA A 68 15.53 -6.04 -8.81
CA ALA A 68 15.75 -7.07 -7.79
C ALA A 68 14.67 -8.17 -7.78
N GLY A 69 13.65 -8.10 -8.65
CA GLY A 69 12.56 -9.07 -8.72
C GLY A 69 11.66 -9.07 -7.48
N ARG A 70 11.53 -7.94 -6.79
CA ARG A 70 10.81 -7.82 -5.51
C ARG A 70 9.44 -7.17 -5.60
N LEU A 71 9.12 -6.55 -6.74
CA LEU A 71 7.79 -6.05 -7.00
C LEU A 71 6.90 -7.21 -7.43
N VAL A 72 5.73 -7.32 -6.80
CA VAL A 72 4.73 -8.35 -7.08
C VAL A 72 3.44 -7.65 -7.49
N PRO A 73 2.90 -7.92 -8.69
CA PRO A 73 1.59 -7.44 -9.07
C PRO A 73 0.50 -8.01 -8.16
N LEU A 74 -0.53 -7.22 -7.83
CA LEU A 74 -1.63 -7.59 -6.94
C LEU A 74 -2.30 -8.90 -7.36
N SER A 75 -2.46 -9.10 -8.67
CA SER A 75 -3.04 -10.32 -9.25
C SER A 75 -2.22 -11.58 -8.97
N GLU A 76 -0.91 -11.44 -8.75
CA GLU A 76 0.03 -12.55 -8.53
C GLU A 76 0.23 -12.87 -7.05
N VAL A 77 -0.16 -11.98 -6.13
CA VAL A 77 0.07 -12.12 -4.68
C VAL A 77 -0.44 -13.47 -4.14
N ALA A 78 -1.58 -13.96 -4.63
CA ALA A 78 -2.18 -15.22 -4.18
C ALA A 78 -1.35 -16.46 -4.53
N ALA A 79 -0.41 -16.37 -5.49
CA ALA A 79 0.52 -17.45 -5.83
C ALA A 79 1.71 -17.55 -4.85
N HIS A 80 1.90 -16.56 -3.97
CA HIS A 80 2.98 -16.53 -3.00
C HIS A 80 2.58 -17.16 -1.66
N ARG A 81 3.55 -17.29 -0.74
CA ARG A 81 3.30 -17.76 0.63
C ARG A 81 2.31 -16.81 1.32
N PRO A 82 1.31 -17.32 2.07
CA PRO A 82 0.40 -16.47 2.83
C PRO A 82 1.17 -15.53 3.77
N PRO A 83 0.90 -14.21 3.74
CA PRO A 83 1.58 -13.26 4.60
C PRO A 83 1.09 -13.38 6.04
N LEU A 84 1.90 -12.91 7.00
CA LEU A 84 1.43 -12.67 8.36
C LEU A 84 0.37 -11.56 8.40
N PHE A 85 0.59 -10.50 7.61
CA PHE A 85 -0.34 -9.40 7.42
C PHE A 85 -0.03 -8.67 6.10
N THR A 86 -0.99 -7.89 5.63
CA THR A 86 -0.79 -6.90 4.57
C THR A 86 -0.69 -5.50 5.17
N HIS A 87 0.38 -4.79 4.88
CA HIS A 87 0.56 -3.39 5.24
C HIS A 87 0.10 -2.48 4.10
N LEU A 88 -0.94 -1.69 4.35
CA LEU A 88 -1.32 -0.59 3.48
C LEU A 88 -0.57 0.67 3.88
N MET A 89 0.33 1.12 3.00
CA MET A 89 1.09 2.36 3.24
C MET A 89 0.16 3.57 3.33
N SER A 90 -0.95 3.60 2.61
CA SER A 90 -2.01 4.58 2.83
C SER A 90 -3.37 4.05 2.36
N PRO A 91 -4.42 4.07 3.19
CA PRO A 91 -5.77 3.73 2.75
C PRO A 91 -6.44 4.91 2.00
N MET A 92 -5.90 6.12 2.14
CA MET A 92 -6.49 7.35 1.58
C MET A 92 -5.95 7.69 0.18
N TYR A 93 -4.73 7.23 -0.15
CA TYR A 93 -4.04 7.58 -1.39
C TYR A 93 -3.75 6.34 -2.23
N GLY A 94 -4.02 6.44 -3.52
CA GLY A 94 -3.74 5.40 -4.48
C GLY A 94 -4.63 5.55 -5.72
N PRO A 95 -4.19 4.96 -6.83
CA PRO A 95 -4.91 5.06 -8.07
C PRO A 95 -6.29 4.39 -7.97
N GLY A 96 -7.26 4.88 -8.75
CA GLY A 96 -8.63 4.34 -8.77
C GLY A 96 -9.37 4.37 -7.42
N GLY A 97 -8.88 5.11 -6.41
CA GLY A 97 -9.44 5.06 -5.05
C GLY A 97 -9.23 3.71 -4.35
N ARG A 98 -8.22 2.93 -4.77
CA ARG A 98 -7.83 1.64 -4.16
C ARG A 98 -8.89 0.54 -4.24
N LEU A 99 -9.79 0.63 -5.22
CA LEU A 99 -10.89 -0.33 -5.38
C LEU A 99 -10.38 -1.77 -5.54
N ASP A 100 -9.31 -1.97 -6.30
CA ASP A 100 -8.78 -3.31 -6.57
C ASP A 100 -8.01 -3.87 -5.37
N THR A 101 -7.19 -3.08 -4.68
CA THR A 101 -6.61 -3.47 -3.38
C THR A 101 -7.70 -3.85 -2.37
N LYS A 102 -8.76 -3.04 -2.27
CA LYS A 102 -9.86 -3.34 -1.33
C LYS A 102 -10.55 -4.65 -1.69
N ARG A 103 -10.92 -4.85 -2.96
CA ARG A 103 -11.53 -6.09 -3.45
C ARG A 103 -10.64 -7.30 -3.18
N TRP A 104 -9.34 -7.15 -3.38
CA TRP A 104 -8.39 -8.22 -3.11
C TRP A 104 -8.38 -8.58 -1.63
N LEU A 105 -8.32 -7.60 -0.73
CA LEU A 105 -8.35 -7.82 0.72
C LEU A 105 -9.68 -8.40 1.22
N ASP A 106 -10.80 -7.98 0.64
CA ASP A 106 -12.12 -8.56 0.95
C ASP A 106 -12.18 -10.04 0.56
N ALA A 107 -11.52 -10.43 -0.55
CA ALA A 107 -11.48 -11.81 -1.04
C ALA A 107 -10.43 -12.68 -0.33
N HIS A 108 -9.40 -12.07 0.26
CA HIS A 108 -8.28 -12.75 0.93
C HIS A 108 -8.17 -12.26 2.37
N PRO A 109 -8.92 -12.85 3.31
CA PRO A 109 -8.98 -12.40 4.69
C PRO A 109 -7.64 -12.66 5.40
N VAL A 110 -6.76 -11.67 5.33
CA VAL A 110 -5.48 -11.59 6.06
C VAL A 110 -5.54 -10.39 6.99
N PRO A 111 -4.86 -10.42 8.16
CA PRO A 111 -4.74 -9.23 9.00
C PRO A 111 -4.19 -8.06 8.19
N VAL A 112 -4.74 -6.87 8.40
CA VAL A 112 -4.33 -5.65 7.69
C VAL A 112 -3.77 -4.66 8.68
N ALA A 113 -2.54 -4.22 8.46
CA ALA A 113 -1.98 -3.04 9.10
C ALA A 113 -2.15 -1.85 8.15
N MET A 114 -2.64 -0.72 8.63
CA MET A 114 -2.78 0.48 7.80
C MET A 114 -1.99 1.62 8.42
N THR A 115 -1.27 2.38 7.59
CA THR A 115 -0.76 3.68 8.03
C THR A 115 -1.67 4.78 7.50
N VAL A 116 -2.34 5.48 8.41
CA VAL A 116 -3.21 6.59 8.07
C VAL A 116 -2.41 7.88 8.22
N TYR A 117 -2.09 8.50 7.10
CA TYR A 117 -1.47 9.82 7.07
C TYR A 117 -2.52 10.89 6.89
N ASP A 118 -2.19 12.08 7.41
CA ASP A 118 -2.82 13.37 7.11
C ASP A 118 -4.36 13.34 7.01
N LEU A 119 -5.01 13.54 8.16
CA LEU A 119 -6.47 13.70 8.25
C LEU A 119 -6.90 15.17 8.08
N VAL A 120 -6.04 16.08 7.61
CA VAL A 120 -6.43 17.46 7.33
C VAL A 120 -7.62 17.54 6.36
N PRO A 121 -7.75 16.71 5.30
CA PRO A 121 -8.93 16.72 4.45
C PRO A 121 -10.25 16.39 5.17
N TYR A 122 -10.20 15.66 6.28
CA TYR A 122 -11.38 15.42 7.12
C TYR A 122 -11.78 16.67 7.91
N LEU A 123 -10.81 17.45 8.37
CA LEU A 123 -11.04 18.68 9.15
C LEU A 123 -11.42 19.88 8.27
N MET A 124 -10.91 19.91 7.03
CA MET A 124 -11.07 21.01 6.07
C MET A 124 -11.55 20.50 4.70
N PRO A 125 -12.74 19.85 4.63
CA PRO A 125 -13.20 19.18 3.41
C PRO A 125 -13.49 20.13 2.24
N ASP A 126 -13.77 21.40 2.50
CA ASP A 126 -14.03 22.38 1.44
C ASP A 126 -12.73 22.84 0.75
N ASP A 127 -11.62 22.90 1.49
CA ASP A 127 -10.32 23.31 0.95
C ASP A 127 -9.60 22.15 0.22
N TYR A 128 -9.79 20.91 0.68
CA TYR A 128 -9.05 19.74 0.20
C TYR A 128 -9.87 18.74 -0.62
N LEU A 129 -11.20 18.75 -0.48
CA LEU A 129 -12.12 17.79 -1.12
C LEU A 129 -13.23 18.51 -1.90
N GLY A 130 -12.87 19.54 -2.68
CA GLY A 130 -13.81 20.35 -3.45
C GLY A 130 -14.54 19.59 -4.57
N GLU A 131 -13.96 18.50 -5.09
CA GLU A 131 -14.60 17.63 -6.06
C GLU A 131 -15.47 16.56 -5.38
N THR A 132 -16.73 16.41 -5.81
CA THR A 132 -17.67 15.41 -5.26
C THR A 132 -17.11 13.99 -5.29
N SER A 133 -16.40 13.62 -6.35
CA SER A 133 -15.80 12.28 -6.51
C SER A 133 -14.60 12.07 -5.59
N ALA A 134 -13.79 13.11 -5.31
CA ALA A 134 -12.70 13.05 -4.35
C ALA A 134 -13.25 12.91 -2.93
N ARG A 135 -14.28 13.69 -2.59
CA ARG A 135 -14.97 13.63 -1.30
C ARG A 135 -15.59 12.24 -1.04
N ALA A 136 -16.29 11.69 -2.03
CA ALA A 136 -16.87 10.34 -1.92
C ALA A 136 -15.81 9.26 -1.69
N ARG A 137 -14.69 9.30 -2.44
CA ARG A 137 -13.58 8.36 -2.26
C ARG A 137 -12.93 8.47 -0.88
N PHE A 138 -12.66 9.70 -0.43
CA PHE A 138 -12.09 9.94 0.90
C PHE A 138 -12.99 9.40 2.02
N HIS A 139 -14.29 9.67 1.97
CA HIS A 139 -15.23 9.12 2.96
C HIS A 139 -15.31 7.60 2.90
N ALA A 140 -15.30 6.99 1.72
CA ALA A 140 -15.28 5.53 1.59
C ALA A 140 -14.02 4.91 2.22
N SER A 141 -12.84 5.51 1.99
CA SER A 141 -11.60 5.10 2.66
C SER A 141 -11.66 5.28 4.17
N LEU A 142 -12.26 6.37 4.67
CA LEU A 142 -12.42 6.61 6.10
C LEU A 142 -13.34 5.55 6.75
N GLU A 143 -14.46 5.23 6.12
CA GLU A 143 -15.35 4.17 6.60
C GLU A 143 -14.68 2.79 6.58
N TRP A 144 -13.81 2.53 5.61
CA TRP A 144 -13.00 1.32 5.58
C TRP A 144 -12.01 1.26 6.75
N VAL A 145 -11.32 2.36 7.05
CA VAL A 145 -10.42 2.45 8.22
C VAL A 145 -11.19 2.19 9.52
N LYS A 146 -12.35 2.82 9.71
CA LYS A 146 -13.17 2.61 10.92
C LYS A 146 -13.55 1.15 11.11
N HIS A 147 -14.05 0.51 10.05
CA HIS A 147 -14.39 -0.92 10.08
C HIS A 147 -13.19 -1.81 10.41
N ALA A 148 -12.00 -1.47 9.90
CA ALA A 148 -10.78 -2.22 10.17
C ALA A 148 -10.25 -2.04 11.59
N ASP A 149 -10.42 -0.85 12.18
CA ASP A 149 -9.96 -0.49 13.54
C ASP A 149 -10.99 -0.82 14.64
N LEU A 150 -12.11 -1.45 14.27
CA LEU A 150 -13.26 -1.71 15.16
C LEU A 150 -13.86 -0.45 15.80
N LEU A 151 -13.75 0.71 15.13
CA LEU A 151 -14.33 2.00 15.52
C LEU A 151 -15.77 2.18 14.99
#